data_AF-A0A958TP11-F1
#
_entry.id   AF-A0A958TP11-F1
#
_cell.length_a   1.000
_cell.length_b   1.000
_cell.length_c   1.000
_cell.angle_alpha   90.00
_cell.angle_beta   90.00
_cell.angle_gamma   90.00
#
_symmetry.space_group_name_H-M   'P 1'
#
loop_
_entity.id
_entity.type
_entity.pdbx_description
1 polymer ?
#
loop_
_entity_poly.entity_id
_entity_poly.type
_entity_poly.pdbx_seq_one_letter_code
_entity_poly.pdbx_strand_id
1 'polypeptide(L)'
;MAYSIDEIQNFKSLIIEGISNGKSLKSLLDNNKELPARQTVYNWLNSEHLDFDVSFLDNYVRAREESADLDAETIQDIAEKTLNGTYDPQSARVAMDAYKWNASKKQPKKYGDKVDLTTNGKDITSITRIIIDESKHTDS
;
A
#
# COMPACT_ATOMS: atom_id res chain seq x y z
N MET A 1 -11.48 -5.86 -28.38
CA MET A 1 -10.48 -5.20 -29.24
C MET A 1 -9.13 -5.40 -28.59
N ALA A 2 -8.13 -5.86 -29.34
CA ALA A 2 -6.77 -5.91 -28.84
C ALA A 2 -6.18 -4.50 -28.97
N TYR A 3 -5.67 -3.94 -27.88
CA TYR A 3 -4.98 -2.65 -27.89
C TYR A 3 -3.66 -2.76 -28.64
N SER A 4 -3.24 -1.71 -29.33
CA SER A 4 -1.89 -1.60 -29.88
C SER A 4 -0.84 -1.51 -28.76
N ILE A 5 0.41 -1.81 -29.11
CA ILE A 5 1.53 -1.73 -28.16
C ILE A 5 1.66 -0.30 -27.62
N ASP A 6 1.53 0.70 -28.49
CA ASP A 6 1.64 2.12 -28.10
C ASP A 6 0.52 2.54 -27.14
N GLU A 7 -0.71 2.08 -27.36
CA GLU A 7 -1.83 2.32 -26.44
C GLU A 7 -1.56 1.68 -25.07
N ILE A 8 -1.08 0.44 -25.04
CA ILE A 8 -0.76 -0.26 -23.77
C ILE A 8 0.32 0.51 -23.00
N GLN A 9 1.37 0.98 -23.67
CA GLN A 9 2.43 1.77 -23.02
C GLN A 9 1.92 3.12 -22.51
N ASN A 10 1.04 3.77 -23.27
CA ASN A 10 0.38 5.00 -22.83
C ASN A 10 -0.49 4.77 -21.59
N PHE A 11 -1.32 3.71 -21.58
CA PHE A 11 -2.16 3.37 -20.44
C PHE A 11 -1.33 3.09 -19.18
N LYS A 12 -0.25 2.31 -19.32
CA LYS A 12 0.67 2.01 -18.21
C LYS A 12 1.26 3.28 -17.63
N SER A 13 1.75 4.18 -18.49
CA SER A 13 2.32 5.48 -18.08
C SER A 13 1.30 6.34 -17.33
N LEU A 14 0.07 6.47 -17.87
CA LEU A 14 -1.00 7.24 -17.23
C LEU A 14 -1.42 6.66 -15.87
N ILE A 15 -1.45 5.34 -15.75
CA ILE A 15 -1.76 4.66 -14.48
C ILE A 15 -0.66 4.94 -13.44
N ILE A 16 0.61 4.81 -13.81
CA ILE A 16 1.75 5.08 -12.94
C ILE A 16 1.71 6.53 -12.46
N GLU A 17 1.59 7.48 -13.39
CA GLU A 17 1.52 8.91 -13.08
C GLU A 17 0.33 9.26 -12.18
N GLY A 18 -0.85 8.70 -12.46
CA GLY A 18 -2.01 8.99 -11.63
C GLY A 18 -1.88 8.44 -10.21
N ILE A 19 -1.29 7.25 -10.05
CA ILE A 19 -1.07 6.63 -8.75
C ILE A 19 0.00 7.39 -7.97
N SER A 20 1.12 7.76 -8.59
CA SER A 20 2.17 8.54 -7.95
C SER A 20 1.64 9.90 -7.48
N ASN A 21 0.67 10.47 -8.21
CA ASN A 21 -0.07 11.68 -7.83
C ASN A 21 -1.23 11.44 -6.83
N GLY A 22 -1.26 10.30 -6.14
CA GLY A 22 -2.21 10.03 -5.05
C GLY A 22 -3.60 9.59 -5.48
N LYS A 23 -3.88 9.44 -6.79
CA LYS A 23 -5.17 8.92 -7.25
C LYS A 23 -5.26 7.42 -6.98
N SER A 24 -6.45 6.96 -6.57
CA SER A 24 -6.71 5.52 -6.54
C SER A 24 -6.86 4.98 -7.97
N LEU A 25 -6.44 3.73 -8.20
CA LEU A 25 -6.65 3.06 -9.48
C LEU A 25 -8.13 3.08 -9.89
N LYS A 26 -9.04 2.88 -8.92
CA LYS A 26 -10.48 2.96 -9.18
C LYS A 26 -10.89 4.34 -9.72
N SER A 27 -10.51 5.41 -9.04
CA SER A 27 -10.84 6.78 -9.47
C SER A 27 -10.25 7.09 -10.84
N LEU A 28 -9.02 6.63 -11.12
CA LEU A 28 -8.37 6.83 -12.40
C LEU A 28 -9.10 6.14 -13.55
N LEU A 29 -9.50 4.88 -13.38
CA LEU A 29 -10.23 4.11 -14.39
C LEU A 29 -11.67 4.59 -14.57
N ASP A 30 -12.36 4.97 -13.49
CA ASP A 30 -13.75 5.46 -13.58
C ASP A 30 -13.83 6.82 -14.30
N ASN A 31 -12.80 7.67 -14.16
CA ASN A 31 -12.76 9.00 -14.76
C ASN A 31 -12.19 9.05 -16.18
N ASN A 32 -11.65 7.94 -16.69
CA ASN A 32 -11.08 7.89 -18.04
C ASN A 32 -11.58 6.65 -18.81
N LYS A 33 -12.54 6.87 -19.70
CA LYS A 33 -13.18 5.81 -20.50
C LYS A 33 -12.26 5.17 -21.55
N GLU A 34 -11.14 5.82 -21.87
CA GLU A 34 -10.16 5.29 -22.81
C GLU A 34 -9.22 4.29 -22.14
N LEU A 35 -9.11 4.33 -20.81
CA LEU A 35 -8.30 3.38 -20.06
C LEU A 35 -8.93 1.98 -20.08
N PRO A 36 -8.09 0.94 -19.99
CA PRO A 36 -8.57 -0.43 -20.04
C PRO A 36 -9.36 -0.79 -18.79
N ALA A 37 -10.16 -1.85 -18.89
CA ALA A 37 -10.91 -2.37 -17.74
C ALA A 37 -9.96 -2.76 -16.59
N ARG A 38 -10.46 -2.66 -15.35
CA ARG A 38 -9.69 -2.99 -14.15
C ARG A 38 -9.04 -4.39 -14.20
N GLN A 39 -9.72 -5.36 -14.78
CA GLN A 39 -9.19 -6.71 -14.95
C GLN A 39 -7.92 -6.73 -15.81
N THR A 40 -7.89 -5.96 -16.89
CA THR A 40 -6.72 -5.86 -17.78
C THR A 40 -5.50 -5.31 -17.04
N VAL A 41 -5.68 -4.29 -16.20
CA VAL A 41 -4.59 -3.75 -15.37
C VAL A 41 -4.08 -4.81 -14.39
N TYR A 42 -4.97 -5.57 -13.75
CA TYR A 42 -4.56 -6.65 -12.85
C TYR A 42 -3.86 -7.79 -13.55
N ASN A 43 -4.24 -8.10 -14.79
CA ASN A 43 -3.54 -9.09 -15.62
C ASN A 43 -2.08 -8.67 -15.86
N TRP A 44 -1.80 -7.39 -16.10
CA TRP A 44 -0.43 -6.89 -16.26
C TRP A 44 0.41 -6.96 -14.98
N LEU A 45 -0.22 -6.93 -13.81
CA LEU A 45 0.43 -7.00 -12.51
C LEU A 45 0.59 -8.43 -11.98
N ASN A 46 -0.09 -9.41 -12.57
CA ASN A 46 -0.12 -10.79 -12.10
C ASN A 46 0.98 -11.62 -12.76
N SER A 47 1.97 -12.07 -12.00
CA SER A 47 3.10 -12.89 -12.47
C SER A 47 2.70 -14.22 -13.12
N GLU A 48 1.49 -14.72 -12.86
CA GLU A 48 0.98 -15.97 -13.42
C GLU A 48 0.21 -15.76 -14.73
N HIS A 49 -0.04 -14.52 -15.14
CA HIS A 49 -0.83 -14.20 -16.32
C HIS A 49 0.05 -14.01 -17.56
N LEU A 50 -0.48 -14.35 -18.75
CA LEU A 50 0.26 -14.23 -20.02
C LEU A 50 0.68 -12.79 -20.33
N ASP A 51 -0.17 -11.83 -20.00
CA ASP A 51 0.09 -10.39 -20.21
C ASP A 51 0.96 -9.74 -19.11
N PHE A 52 1.59 -10.53 -18.23
CA PHE A 52 2.41 -10.02 -17.14
C PHE A 52 3.55 -9.13 -17.65
N ASP A 53 3.74 -7.99 -17.00
CA ASP A 53 4.85 -7.07 -17.27
C ASP A 53 5.56 -6.69 -15.97
N VAL A 54 6.76 -7.23 -15.78
CA VAL A 54 7.59 -6.99 -14.59
C VAL A 54 7.97 -5.51 -14.45
N SER A 55 8.29 -4.83 -15.55
CA SER A 55 8.66 -3.41 -15.51
C SER A 55 7.45 -2.55 -15.12
N PHE A 56 6.26 -2.93 -15.57
CA PHE A 56 5.03 -2.27 -15.13
C PHE A 56 4.76 -2.50 -13.64
N LEU A 57 4.90 -3.74 -13.15
CA LEU A 57 4.75 -4.06 -11.73
C LEU A 57 5.70 -3.24 -10.86
N ASP A 58 6.99 -3.20 -11.19
CA ASP A 58 8.00 -2.48 -10.42
C ASP A 58 7.69 -0.97 -10.35
N ASN A 59 7.35 -0.37 -11.49
CA ASN A 59 6.96 1.04 -11.55
C ASN A 59 5.65 1.31 -10.81
N TYR A 60 4.68 0.40 -10.87
CA TYR A 60 3.42 0.49 -10.15
C TYR A 60 3.64 0.45 -8.63
N VAL A 61 4.49 -0.46 -8.14
CA VAL A 61 4.86 -0.56 -6.72
C VAL A 61 5.55 0.72 -6.27
N ARG A 62 6.52 1.20 -7.04
CA ARG A 62 7.22 2.46 -6.75
C ARG A 62 6.26 3.66 -6.70
N ALA A 63 5.38 3.80 -7.68
CA ALA A 63 4.37 4.86 -7.68
C ALA A 63 3.45 4.77 -6.46
N ARG A 64 3.10 3.56 -6.01
CA ARG A 64 2.33 3.36 -4.78
C ARG A 64 3.10 3.79 -3.54
N GLU A 65 4.41 3.52 -3.46
CA GLU A 65 5.26 4.00 -2.37
C GLU A 65 5.38 5.53 -2.38
N GLU A 66 5.63 6.14 -3.53
CA GLU A 66 5.70 7.60 -3.70
C GLU A 66 4.38 8.28 -3.29
N SER A 67 3.24 7.66 -3.61
CA SER A 67 1.93 8.16 -3.20
C SER A 67 1.68 8.15 -1.68
N ALA A 68 2.53 7.48 -0.89
CA ALA A 68 2.47 7.53 0.56
C ALA A 68 2.89 8.90 1.10
N ASP A 69 3.84 9.55 0.43
CA ASP A 69 4.30 10.89 0.79
C ASP A 69 3.17 11.91 0.59
N LEU A 70 2.42 11.79 -0.52
CA LEU A 70 1.25 12.63 -0.78
C LEU A 70 0.10 12.38 0.21
N ASP A 71 -0.11 11.13 0.65
CA ASP A 71 -1.09 10.85 1.70
C ASP A 71 -0.72 11.62 3.00
N ALA A 72 0.56 11.68 3.34
CA ALA A 72 1.05 12.43 4.50
C ALA A 72 0.92 13.95 4.31
N GLU A 73 1.22 14.49 3.13
CA GLU A 73 1.01 15.90 2.80
C GLU A 73 -0.47 16.28 2.86
N THR A 74 -1.36 15.39 2.40
CA THR A 74 -2.81 15.61 2.44
C THR A 74 -3.33 15.72 3.87
N ILE A 75 -2.74 14.99 4.83
CA ILE A 75 -3.07 15.13 6.26
C ILE A 75 -2.78 16.56 6.74
N GLN A 76 -1.67 17.16 6.31
CA GLN A 76 -1.32 18.53 6.68
C GLN A 76 -2.34 19.53 6.13
N ASP A 77 -2.73 19.41 4.85
CA ASP A 77 -3.75 20.26 4.23
C ASP A 77 -5.11 20.12 4.94
N ILE A 78 -5.53 18.90 5.28
CA ILE A 78 -6.75 18.65 6.04
C ILE A 78 -6.66 19.31 7.43
N ALA A 79 -5.52 19.21 8.11
CA ALA A 79 -5.32 19.81 9.43
C ALA A 79 -5.42 21.35 9.36
N GLU A 80 -4.75 21.99 8.40
CA GLU A 80 -4.81 23.44 8.20
C GLU A 80 -6.24 23.91 7.88
N LYS A 81 -6.96 23.19 7.01
CA LYS A 81 -8.37 23.45 6.69
C LYS A 81 -9.32 23.17 7.84
N THR A 82 -8.93 22.34 8.80
CA THR A 82 -9.73 22.13 10.02
C THR A 82 -9.51 23.30 10.99
N LEU A 83 -8.26 23.72 11.18
CA LEU A 83 -7.90 24.83 12.06
C LEU A 83 -8.49 26.17 11.62
N ASN A 84 -8.64 26.38 10.31
CA ASN A 84 -9.27 27.58 9.76
C ASN A 84 -10.82 27.49 9.71
N GLY A 85 -11.42 26.38 10.14
CA GLY A 85 -12.86 26.18 10.18
C GLY A 85 -13.52 25.77 8.85
N THR A 86 -12.74 25.47 7.80
CA THR A 86 -13.29 24.98 6.52
C THR A 86 -13.84 23.56 6.65
N TYR A 87 -13.17 22.70 7.41
CA TYR A 87 -13.59 21.32 7.65
C TYR A 87 -14.07 21.12 9.08
N ASP A 88 -15.15 20.33 9.20
CA ASP A 88 -15.61 19.81 10.48
C ASP A 88 -14.53 18.91 11.12
N PRO A 89 -14.15 19.13 12.40
CA PRO A 89 -13.11 18.36 13.06
C PRO A 89 -13.36 16.85 13.10
N GLN A 90 -14.61 16.41 13.20
CA GLN A 90 -14.92 14.97 13.26
C GLN A 90 -14.68 14.30 11.90
N SER A 91 -15.13 14.93 10.82
CA SER A 91 -14.92 14.48 9.45
C SER A 91 -13.44 14.53 9.07
N ALA A 92 -12.74 15.60 9.44
CA ALA A 92 -11.30 15.73 9.24
C ALA A 92 -10.53 14.61 9.94
N ARG A 93 -10.89 14.28 11.19
CA ARG A 93 -10.26 13.18 11.92
C ARG A 93 -10.39 11.84 11.18
N VAL A 94 -11.58 11.49 10.72
CA VAL A 94 -11.81 10.25 9.96
C VAL A 94 -10.99 10.23 8.67
N ALA A 95 -10.92 11.35 7.97
CA ALA A 95 -10.11 11.46 6.75
C ALA A 95 -8.61 11.29 7.06
N MET A 96 -8.08 12.01 8.05
CA MET A 96 -6.67 11.91 8.45
C MET A 96 -6.31 10.48 8.90
N ASP A 97 -7.19 9.79 9.62
CA ASP A 97 -6.98 8.40 10.03
C ASP A 97 -6.89 7.45 8.81
N ALA A 98 -7.74 7.66 7.79
CA ALA A 98 -7.70 6.90 6.55
C ALA A 98 -6.39 7.13 5.77
N TYR A 99 -5.95 8.39 5.63
CA TYR A 99 -4.67 8.72 4.98
C TYR A 99 -3.48 8.19 5.75
N LYS A 100 -3.49 8.28 7.09
CA LYS A 100 -2.43 7.71 7.95
C LYS A 100 -2.32 6.21 7.74
N TRP A 101 -3.45 5.51 7.74
CA TRP A 101 -3.48 4.06 7.49
C TRP A 101 -2.96 3.72 6.10
N ASN A 102 -3.37 4.47 5.07
CA ASN A 102 -2.88 4.26 3.70
C ASN A 102 -1.36 4.45 3.58
N ALA A 103 -0.81 5.55 4.10
CA ALA A 103 0.63 5.82 4.09
C ALA A 103 1.40 4.70 4.80
N SER A 104 0.91 4.26 5.95
CA SER A 104 1.47 3.14 6.73
C SER A 104 1.52 1.82 5.95
N LYS A 105 0.51 1.53 5.12
CA LYS A 105 0.48 0.32 4.28
C LYS A 105 1.29 0.45 3.00
N LYS A 106 1.33 1.64 2.39
CA LYS A 106 2.08 1.91 1.16
C LYS A 106 3.58 1.93 1.38
N GLN A 107 4.05 2.52 2.49
CA GLN A 107 5.48 2.59 2.81
C GLN A 107 5.74 2.29 4.30
N PRO A 108 5.61 1.02 4.72
CA PRO A 108 5.67 0.63 6.14
C PRO A 108 7.00 1.00 6.83
N LYS A 109 8.11 1.04 6.09
CA LYS A 109 9.42 1.42 6.65
C LYS A 109 9.47 2.88 7.11
N LYS A 110 8.74 3.77 6.44
CA LYS A 110 8.74 5.23 6.70
C LYS A 110 7.57 5.63 7.60
N TYR A 111 6.37 5.13 7.33
CA TYR A 111 5.12 5.53 7.98
C TYR A 111 4.46 4.43 8.84
N GLY A 112 5.11 3.27 8.97
CA GLY A 112 4.66 2.21 9.87
C GLY A 112 4.79 2.60 11.34
N ASP A 113 3.85 2.11 12.16
CA ASP A 113 3.95 2.26 13.61
C ASP A 113 5.17 1.47 14.11
N LYS A 114 6.07 2.15 14.82
CA LYS A 114 7.23 1.51 15.47
C LYS A 114 6.84 1.14 16.89
N VAL A 115 6.84 -0.16 17.18
CA VAL A 115 6.68 -0.68 18.54
C VAL A 115 8.05 -1.10 19.05
N ASP A 116 8.51 -0.46 20.12
CA ASP A 116 9.70 -0.90 20.85
C ASP A 116 9.28 -2.02 21.82
N LEU A 117 9.79 -3.23 21.60
CA LEU A 117 9.54 -4.41 22.45
C LEU A 117 10.81 -4.75 23.24
N THR A 118 11.28 -3.82 24.07
CA THR A 118 12.38 -4.07 25.01
C THR A 118 11.87 -4.36 26.42
N THR A 119 12.56 -5.27 27.12
CA THR A 119 12.38 -5.45 28.57
C THR A 119 13.60 -4.84 29.25
N ASN A 120 13.45 -3.66 29.88
CA ASN A 120 14.55 -2.93 30.52
C ASN A 120 15.79 -2.70 29.62
N GLY A 121 15.58 -2.35 28.34
CA GLY A 121 16.67 -2.05 27.38
C GLY A 121 17.49 -3.26 26.94
N LYS A 122 17.02 -4.48 27.20
CA LYS A 122 17.61 -5.73 26.69
C LYS A 122 16.60 -6.47 25.81
N ASP A 123 17.14 -7.14 24.79
CA ASP A 123 16.35 -7.97 23.88
C ASP A 123 15.54 -9.00 24.68
N ILE A 124 14.28 -9.14 24.30
CA ILE A 124 13.40 -10.21 24.79
C ILE A 124 14.08 -11.55 24.54
N THR A 125 14.42 -12.23 25.63
CA THR A 125 15.03 -13.56 25.56
C THR A 125 13.94 -14.51 25.09
N SER A 126 14.00 -14.96 23.83
CA SER A 126 13.10 -15.97 23.31
C SER A 126 13.19 -17.22 24.19
N ILE A 127 12.14 -17.44 25.00
CA ILE A 127 12.08 -18.60 25.89
C ILE A 127 11.77 -19.81 25.01
N THR A 128 12.80 -20.52 24.56
CA THR A 128 12.62 -21.80 23.86
C THR A 128 12.07 -22.82 24.84
N ARG A 129 10.78 -23.15 24.71
CA ARG A 129 10.15 -24.21 25.50
C ARG A 129 10.57 -25.56 24.91
N ILE A 130 11.52 -26.23 25.56
CA ILE A 130 11.85 -27.63 25.24
C ILE A 130 10.73 -28.49 25.86
N ILE A 131 9.89 -29.08 25.02
CA ILE A 131 8.93 -30.10 25.43
C ILE A 131 9.72 -31.42 25.46
N ILE A 132 10.05 -31.90 26.65
CA ILE A 132 10.61 -33.25 26.83
C ILE A 132 9.43 -34.21 26.85
N ASP A 133 9.32 -35.05 25.83
CA ASP A 133 8.36 -36.15 25.79
C ASP A 133 8.93 -37.32 26.62
N GLU A 134 8.37 -37.56 27.81
CA GLU A 134 8.76 -38.65 28.71
C GLU A 134 8.20 -40.03 28.32
N SER A 135 7.72 -40.24 27.09
CA SER A 135 7.05 -41.51 26.71
C SER A 135 7.97 -42.66 26.24
N LYS A 136 9.22 -42.77 26.70
CA LYS A 136 10.08 -43.95 26.44
C LYS A 136 10.88 -44.45 27.65
N HIS A 137 10.20 -44.72 28.75
CA HIS A 137 10.66 -45.73 29.71
C HIS A 137 9.46 -46.37 30.42
N THR A 138 8.98 -47.49 29.86
CA THR A 138 8.46 -48.58 30.68
C THR A 138 8.92 -49.90 30.06
N ASP A 139 9.49 -50.71 30.93
CA ASP A 139 10.09 -52.02 30.72
C ASP A 139 9.23 -52.98 29.90
N SER A 140 9.86 -53.77 29.03
CA SER A 140 9.95 -55.23 29.22
C SER A 140 10.88 -55.91 28.23
#